data_AF-A0A966VAB6-F1
#
_entry.id   AF-A0A966VAB6-F1
#
_cell.length_a   1.000
_cell.length_b   1.000
_cell.length_c   1.000
_cell.angle_alpha   90.00
_cell.angle_beta   90.00
_cell.angle_gamma   90.00
#
_symmetry.space_group_name_H-M   'P 1'
#
loop_
_entity.id
_entity.type
_entity.pdbx_description
1 polymer ?
#
loop_
_entity_poly.entity_id
_entity_poly.type
_entity_poly.pdbx_seq_one_letter_code
_entity_poly.pdbx_strand_id
1 'polypeptide(L)'
;MKPIVRSYLCEVNLGNSAPGAGQNINFQDYPQLRDIYITGICSFDRTQVTLSPSGKNIVPGLTGITLSLKDVFNMDMVYQYPTYDLQPSLTNGYYRDFIPFKLQLTKSYITILDPTGLSANESILFNIFYVPTKEYSKYSRIYER
;
A
#
# COMPACT_ATOMS: atom_id res chain seq x y z
N MET A 1 11.78 15.00 -5.43
CA MET A 1 10.53 14.37 -4.96
C MET A 1 9.36 15.05 -5.67
N LYS A 2 8.46 14.29 -6.29
CA LYS A 2 7.32 14.86 -7.04
C LYS A 2 6.23 15.30 -6.06
N PRO A 3 5.41 16.33 -6.35
CA PRO A 3 4.34 16.75 -5.46
C PRO A 3 3.27 15.65 -5.31
N ILE A 4 2.68 15.56 -4.12
CA ILE A 4 1.50 14.72 -3.86
C ILE A 4 0.27 15.47 -4.37
N VAL A 5 -0.39 14.94 -5.40
CA VAL A 5 -1.61 15.52 -5.97
C VAL A 5 -2.83 15.10 -5.15
N ARG A 6 -2.95 13.79 -4.87
CA ARG A 6 -3.97 13.20 -3.99
C ARG A 6 -3.37 12.03 -3.23
N SER A 7 -3.95 11.74 -2.08
CA SER A 7 -3.60 10.60 -1.24
C SER A 7 -4.87 9.92 -0.71
N TYR A 8 -4.82 8.61 -0.54
CA TYR A 8 -5.87 7.85 0.14
C TYR A 8 -5.26 6.79 1.03
N LEU A 9 -5.66 6.80 2.30
CA LEU A 9 -5.26 5.81 3.29
C LEU A 9 -6.14 4.57 3.14
N CYS A 10 -5.57 3.47 2.68
CA CYS A 10 -6.22 2.18 2.60
C CYS A 10 -5.73 1.23 3.69
N GLU A 11 -6.61 0.31 4.04
CA GLU A 11 -6.41 -0.71 5.07
C GLU A 11 -6.43 -2.09 4.42
N VAL A 12 -5.51 -2.96 4.85
CA VAL A 12 -5.54 -4.40 4.59
C VAL A 12 -5.69 -5.11 5.93
N ASN A 13 -6.81 -5.81 6.12
CA ASN A 13 -7.07 -6.55 7.34
C ASN A 13 -6.50 -7.96 7.26
N LEU A 14 -5.84 -8.42 8.33
CA LEU A 14 -5.22 -9.75 8.38
C LEU A 14 -6.22 -10.92 8.53
N GLY A 15 -7.51 -10.62 8.70
CA GLY A 15 -8.58 -11.59 8.85
C GLY A 15 -8.87 -11.97 10.30
N ASN A 16 -9.86 -12.86 10.48
CA ASN A 16 -10.35 -13.28 11.80
C ASN A 16 -9.41 -14.28 12.51
N SER A 17 -8.45 -14.85 11.80
CA SER A 17 -7.40 -15.73 12.31
C SER A 17 -6.04 -15.08 12.06
N ALA A 18 -5.05 -15.36 12.92
CA ALA A 18 -3.69 -14.91 12.67
C ALA A 18 -3.21 -15.45 11.31
N PRO A 19 -2.60 -14.63 10.45
CA PRO A 19 -2.25 -15.06 9.12
C PRO A 19 -1.06 -16.03 9.14
N GLY A 20 -1.08 -17.00 8.25
CA GLY A 20 0.01 -17.97 8.10
C GLY A 20 1.14 -17.45 7.21
N ALA A 21 2.33 -18.04 7.35
CA ALA A 21 3.41 -17.83 6.41
C ALA A 21 3.00 -18.29 4.99
N GLY A 22 3.37 -17.51 3.98
CA GLY A 22 2.98 -17.71 2.57
C GLY A 22 1.56 -17.24 2.23
N GLN A 23 0.78 -16.74 3.20
CA GLN A 23 -0.59 -16.29 2.93
C GLN A 23 -0.59 -14.97 2.16
N ASN A 24 -1.36 -14.93 1.08
CA ASN A 24 -1.65 -13.71 0.34
C ASN A 24 -2.96 -13.11 0.84
N ILE A 25 -2.96 -11.81 1.11
CA ILE A 25 -4.13 -11.08 1.57
C ILE A 25 -4.33 -9.89 0.63
N ASN A 26 -5.45 -9.90 -0.09
CA ASN A 26 -5.75 -8.87 -1.09
C ASN A 26 -6.20 -7.57 -0.43
N PHE A 27 -5.98 -6.46 -1.13
CA PHE A 27 -6.59 -5.20 -0.74
C PHE A 27 -8.11 -5.25 -0.93
N GLN A 28 -8.81 -4.55 -0.04
CA GLN A 28 -10.23 -4.29 -0.23
C GLN A 28 -10.46 -3.34 -1.40
N ASP A 29 -11.68 -3.36 -1.92
CA ASP A 29 -12.09 -2.43 -2.94
C ASP A 29 -12.42 -1.07 -2.32
N TYR A 30 -11.72 -0.04 -2.79
CA TYR A 30 -11.94 1.36 -2.40
C TYR A 30 -12.36 2.16 -3.63
N PRO A 31 -13.61 2.68 -3.69
CA PRO A 31 -14.11 3.42 -4.85
C PRO A 31 -13.21 4.57 -5.30
N GLN A 32 -12.53 5.23 -4.36
CA GLN A 32 -11.63 6.36 -4.60
C GLN A 32 -10.32 5.97 -5.28
N LEU A 33 -9.94 4.69 -5.20
CA LEU A 33 -8.74 4.10 -5.78
C LEU A 33 -9.05 3.25 -7.03
N ARG A 34 -10.27 3.37 -7.59
CA ARG A 34 -10.62 2.81 -8.90
C ARG A 34 -10.20 3.79 -10.00
N ASP A 35 -9.70 3.25 -11.12
CA ASP A 35 -9.29 4.01 -12.31
C ASP A 35 -8.28 5.13 -12.03
N ILE A 36 -7.22 4.79 -11.29
CA ILE A 36 -6.15 5.71 -10.91
C ILE A 36 -4.81 5.32 -11.53
N TYR A 37 -3.93 6.31 -11.65
CA TYR A 37 -2.50 6.09 -11.76
C TYR A 37 -1.87 6.22 -10.37
N ILE A 38 -1.23 5.16 -9.88
CA ILE A 38 -0.44 5.25 -8.65
C ILE A 38 0.87 5.98 -8.95
N THR A 39 1.25 6.89 -8.08
CA THR A 39 2.48 7.70 -8.22
C THR A 39 3.47 7.47 -7.08
N GLY A 40 3.01 6.86 -5.98
CA GLY A 40 3.84 6.45 -4.87
C GLY A 40 3.01 5.81 -3.76
N ILE A 41 3.70 5.34 -2.73
CA ILE A 41 3.06 4.69 -1.57
C ILE A 41 3.92 4.88 -0.31
N CYS A 42 3.26 4.84 0.84
CA CYS A 42 3.90 4.60 2.12
C CYS A 42 3.07 3.67 3.01
N SER A 43 3.72 3.06 3.99
CA SER A 43 3.12 2.18 4.99
C SER A 43 3.31 2.75 6.40
N PHE A 44 2.47 2.31 7.33
CA PHE A 44 2.56 2.72 8.73
C PHE A 44 2.41 1.54 9.68
N ASP A 45 3.18 1.57 10.77
CA ASP A 45 3.07 0.64 11.90
C ASP A 45 2.35 1.29 13.09
N ARG A 46 2.14 0.50 14.14
CA ARG A 46 1.49 0.93 15.39
C ARG A 46 2.19 2.09 16.08
N THR A 47 3.51 2.22 15.94
CA THR A 47 4.29 3.29 16.60
C THR A 47 3.96 4.66 16.03
N GLN A 48 3.49 4.69 14.78
CA GLN A 48 3.10 5.90 14.07
C GLN A 48 1.59 6.11 14.08
N VAL A 49 0.81 5.04 13.93
CA VAL A 49 -0.66 5.07 13.88
C VAL A 49 -1.22 3.87 14.63
N THR A 50 -1.90 4.10 15.76
CA THR A 50 -2.37 3.01 16.63
C THR A 50 -3.64 2.32 16.13
N LEU A 51 -4.54 3.06 15.47
CA LEU A 51 -5.84 2.56 14.98
C LEU A 51 -6.03 2.82 13.50
N SER A 52 -6.66 1.88 12.81
CA SER A 52 -7.11 2.03 11.43
C SER A 52 -8.36 2.93 11.33
N PRO A 53 -8.71 3.44 10.13
CA PRO A 53 -9.98 4.12 9.90
C PRO A 53 -11.21 3.28 10.27
N SER A 54 -11.09 1.95 10.21
CA SER A 54 -12.13 1.00 10.62
C SER A 54 -12.11 0.67 12.12
N GLY A 55 -11.25 1.32 12.91
CA GLY A 55 -11.12 1.11 14.35
C GLY A 55 -10.33 -0.13 14.76
N LYS A 56 -9.56 -0.75 13.86
CA LYS A 56 -8.76 -1.94 14.14
C LYS A 56 -7.36 -1.58 14.60
N ASN A 57 -6.75 -2.43 15.43
CA ASN A 57 -5.36 -2.23 15.84
C ASN A 57 -4.42 -2.40 14.65
N ILE A 58 -3.43 -1.51 14.55
CA ILE A 58 -2.38 -1.63 13.54
C ILE A 58 -1.32 -2.62 13.99
N VAL A 59 -0.74 -3.36 13.04
CA VAL A 59 0.36 -4.29 13.30
C VAL A 59 1.53 -3.60 14.02
N PRO A 60 2.20 -4.28 14.97
CA PRO A 60 3.24 -3.66 15.78
C PRO A 60 4.51 -3.37 14.99
N GLY A 61 4.73 -4.08 13.88
CA GLY A 61 5.84 -3.87 12.96
C GLY A 61 5.50 -4.39 11.56
N LEU A 62 6.26 -3.93 10.57
CA LEU A 62 6.06 -4.24 9.14
C LEU A 62 7.07 -5.27 8.61
N THR A 63 7.89 -5.85 9.48
CA THR A 63 8.85 -6.91 9.14
C THR A 63 8.12 -8.19 8.76
N GLY A 64 8.66 -8.95 7.80
CA GLY A 64 8.05 -10.22 7.38
C GLY A 64 6.83 -10.05 6.48
N ILE A 65 6.55 -8.84 5.97
CA ILE A 65 5.40 -8.55 5.12
C ILE A 65 5.88 -7.89 3.83
N THR A 66 5.47 -8.42 2.68
CA THR A 66 5.79 -7.85 1.38
C THR A 66 4.53 -7.39 0.64
N LEU A 67 4.70 -6.43 -0.26
CA LEU A 67 3.66 -5.83 -1.09
C LEU A 67 3.90 -6.21 -2.56
N SER A 68 2.83 -6.65 -3.22
CA SER A 68 2.79 -6.82 -4.66
C SER A 68 1.66 -5.96 -5.26
N LEU A 69 2.01 -5.12 -6.23
CA LEU A 69 1.08 -4.26 -6.94
C LEU A 69 0.94 -4.70 -8.39
N LYS A 70 -0.31 -4.92 -8.80
CA LYS A 70 -0.66 -5.32 -10.16
C LYS A 70 -1.23 -4.17 -10.97
N ASP A 71 -0.96 -4.19 -12.26
CA ASP A 71 -1.63 -3.32 -13.20
C ASP A 71 -2.99 -3.88 -13.65
N VAL A 72 -3.70 -3.11 -14.49
CA VAL A 72 -4.98 -3.49 -15.09
C VAL A 72 -4.90 -4.70 -16.04
N PHE A 73 -3.70 -5.10 -16.46
CA PHE A 73 -3.45 -6.29 -17.28
C PHE A 73 -3.01 -7.49 -16.42
N ASN A 74 -3.05 -7.37 -15.09
CA ASN A 74 -2.62 -8.36 -14.10
C ASN A 74 -1.12 -8.63 -14.04
N MET A 75 -0.31 -7.78 -14.67
CA MET A 75 1.14 -7.85 -14.58
C MET A 75 1.60 -7.29 -13.23
N ASP A 76 2.60 -7.95 -12.65
CA ASP A 76 3.24 -7.45 -11.42
C ASP A 76 4.18 -6.31 -11.76
N MET A 77 3.77 -5.08 -11.44
CA MET A 77 4.60 -3.89 -11.60
C MET A 77 5.54 -3.71 -10.42
N VAL A 78 5.09 -4.13 -9.24
CA VAL A 78 5.89 -4.24 -8.02
C VAL A 78 5.65 -5.64 -7.49
N TYR A 79 6.73 -6.38 -7.23
CA TYR A 79 6.65 -7.78 -6.80
C TYR A 79 7.43 -7.97 -5.50
N GLN A 80 6.74 -8.47 -4.46
CA GLN A 80 7.32 -8.82 -3.16
C GLN A 80 8.22 -7.73 -2.57
N TYR A 81 7.80 -6.46 -2.68
CA TYR A 81 8.55 -5.35 -2.12
C TYR A 81 8.37 -5.30 -0.59
N PRO A 82 9.43 -5.22 0.23
CA PRO A 82 9.30 -5.20 1.69
C PRO A 82 8.49 -4.00 2.18
N THR A 83 7.45 -4.26 2.98
CA THR A 83 6.57 -3.20 3.51
C THR A 83 7.29 -2.29 4.50
N TYR A 84 8.28 -2.82 5.21
CA TYR A 84 9.15 -2.07 6.12
C TYR A 84 9.90 -0.92 5.42
N ASP A 85 10.30 -1.11 4.17
CA ASP A 85 11.01 -0.06 3.41
C ASP A 85 10.07 1.08 2.93
N LEU A 86 8.75 0.83 2.93
CA LEU A 86 7.74 1.84 2.61
C LEU A 86 7.44 2.79 3.78
N GLN A 87 8.04 2.56 4.95
CA GLN A 87 7.80 3.34 6.16
C GLN A 87 8.64 4.63 6.17
N PRO A 88 8.03 5.83 6.10
CA PRO A 88 8.77 7.08 5.94
C PRO A 88 9.71 7.41 7.11
N SER A 89 9.38 7.00 8.34
CA SER A 89 10.23 7.28 9.51
C SER A 89 11.60 6.59 9.44
N LEU A 90 11.71 5.52 8.66
CA LEU A 90 12.95 4.78 8.47
C LEU A 90 13.79 5.31 7.30
N THR A 91 13.22 6.23 6.52
CA THR A 91 13.77 6.73 5.27
C THR A 91 13.89 8.25 5.28
N ASN A 92 14.09 8.86 6.46
CA ASN A 92 14.22 10.31 6.64
C ASN A 92 13.01 11.12 6.13
N GLY A 93 11.81 10.55 6.22
CA GLY A 93 10.56 11.19 5.78
C GLY A 93 10.26 11.01 4.29
N TYR A 94 11.08 10.28 3.55
CA TYR A 94 10.88 10.06 2.11
C TYR A 94 9.97 8.86 1.84
N TYR A 95 8.90 9.07 1.07
CA TYR A 95 8.08 7.99 0.54
C TYR A 95 8.66 7.43 -0.77
N ARG A 96 8.21 6.24 -1.18
CA ARG A 96 8.63 5.61 -2.44
C ARG A 96 7.75 6.09 -3.59
N ASP A 97 8.38 6.67 -4.61
CA ASP A 97 7.73 7.09 -5.85
C ASP A 97 7.85 6.00 -6.92
N PHE A 98 6.82 5.91 -7.76
CA PHE A 98 6.78 4.98 -8.88
C PHE A 98 6.66 5.74 -10.20
N ILE A 99 7.13 5.11 -11.29
CA ILE A 99 6.71 5.53 -12.63
C ILE A 99 5.20 5.28 -12.70
N PRO A 100 4.37 6.29 -13.02
CA PRO A 100 2.93 6.12 -12.93
C PRO A 100 2.40 4.99 -13.81
N PHE A 101 1.64 4.07 -13.21
CA PHE A 101 0.94 2.99 -13.91
C PHE A 101 -0.49 2.86 -13.41
N LYS A 102 -1.38 2.30 -14.24
CA LYS A 102 -2.78 2.08 -13.86
C LYS A 102 -2.84 0.94 -12.85
N LEU A 103 -3.23 1.26 -11.62
CA LEU A 103 -3.27 0.30 -10.52
C LEU A 103 -4.56 -0.52 -10.54
N GLN A 104 -4.42 -1.84 -10.38
CA GLN A 104 -5.54 -2.72 -10.05
C GLN A 104 -5.43 -3.15 -8.58
N LEU A 105 -6.06 -2.38 -7.69
CA LEU A 105 -5.90 -2.56 -6.24
C LEU A 105 -6.45 -3.90 -5.73
N THR A 106 -7.65 -4.31 -6.17
CA THR A 106 -8.31 -5.54 -5.67
C THR A 106 -7.57 -6.84 -6.00
N LYS A 107 -6.68 -6.80 -6.99
CA LYS A 107 -5.77 -7.92 -7.32
C LYS A 107 -4.36 -7.73 -6.79
N SER A 108 -4.04 -6.54 -6.30
CA SER A 108 -2.83 -6.32 -5.52
C SER A 108 -3.01 -6.96 -4.14
N TYR A 109 -1.90 -7.35 -3.51
CA TYR A 109 -1.94 -8.10 -2.27
C TYR A 109 -0.68 -7.88 -1.45
N ILE A 110 -0.78 -8.20 -0.17
CA ILE A 110 0.37 -8.42 0.69
C ILE A 110 0.64 -9.92 0.81
N THR A 111 1.90 -10.30 0.99
CA THR A 111 2.30 -11.66 1.34
C THR A 111 2.94 -11.64 2.72
N ILE A 112 2.49 -12.53 3.60
CA ILE A 112 3.11 -12.75 4.90
C ILE A 112 4.25 -13.76 4.72
N LEU A 113 5.48 -13.33 4.89
CA LEU A 113 6.67 -14.20 4.88
C LEU A 113 6.96 -14.76 6.28
N ASP A 114 6.81 -13.93 7.31
CA ASP A 114 7.00 -14.29 8.71
C ASP A 114 5.85 -13.71 9.54
N PRO A 115 4.98 -14.54 10.15
CA PRO A 115 3.85 -14.08 10.93
C PRO A 115 4.21 -13.69 12.38
N THR A 116 5.48 -13.76 12.77
CA THR A 116 5.91 -13.44 14.13
C THR A 116 5.48 -12.03 14.55
N GLY A 117 4.68 -11.95 15.62
CA GLY A 117 4.17 -10.67 16.14
C GLY A 117 2.89 -10.17 15.47
N LEU A 118 2.33 -10.89 14.49
CA LEU A 118 1.04 -10.58 13.88
C LEU A 118 -0.10 -11.29 14.61
N SER A 119 -1.19 -10.58 14.84
CA SER A 119 -2.38 -11.12 15.49
C SER A 119 -3.61 -11.10 14.58
N ALA A 120 -4.60 -11.93 14.90
CA ALA A 120 -5.91 -11.87 14.27
C ALA A 120 -6.53 -10.47 14.43
N ASN A 121 -7.33 -10.05 13.44
CA ASN A 121 -8.03 -8.78 13.39
C ASN A 121 -7.15 -7.51 13.41
N GLU A 122 -5.83 -7.65 13.33
CA GLU A 122 -4.97 -6.50 13.07
C GLU A 122 -5.04 -6.09 11.60
N SER A 123 -4.60 -4.87 11.33
CA SER A 123 -4.58 -4.32 9.99
C SER A 123 -3.27 -3.62 9.68
N ILE A 124 -2.97 -3.55 8.39
CA ILE A 124 -1.84 -2.80 7.84
C ILE A 124 -2.39 -1.61 7.09
N LEU A 125 -1.76 -0.45 7.28
CA LEU A 125 -2.12 0.76 6.59
C LEU A 125 -1.13 1.05 5.46
N PHE A 126 -1.70 1.42 4.33
CA PHE A 126 -0.97 1.96 3.20
C PHE A 126 -1.59 3.29 2.79
N ASN A 127 -0.79 4.34 2.65
CA ASN A 127 -1.25 5.56 2.03
C ASN A 127 -0.77 5.60 0.59
N ILE A 128 -1.71 5.57 -0.34
CA ILE A 128 -1.46 5.52 -1.76
C ILE A 128 -1.53 6.95 -2.30
N PHE A 129 -0.45 7.38 -2.95
CA PHE A 129 -0.41 8.64 -3.71
C PHE A 129 -0.82 8.38 -5.14
N TYR A 130 -1.76 9.17 -5.65
CA TYR A 130 -2.38 8.86 -6.94
C TYR A 130 -2.87 10.09 -7.70
N VAL A 131 -3.12 9.86 -8.99
CA VAL A 131 -3.79 10.79 -9.90
C VAL A 131 -4.96 10.05 -10.56
N PRO A 132 -6.19 10.58 -10.51
CA PRO A 132 -7.31 10.01 -11.26
C PRO A 132 -7.02 9.98 -12.76
N THR A 133 -7.42 8.92 -13.46
CA THR A 133 -7.15 8.78 -14.91
C THR A 133 -7.64 9.99 -15.71
N LYS A 134 -8.82 10.54 -15.36
CA LYS A 134 -9.40 11.74 -15.98
C LYS A 134 -8.54 13.02 -15.87
N GLU A 135 -7.65 13.07 -14.88
CA GLU A 135 -6.79 14.22 -14.59
C GLU A 135 -5.32 13.96 -14.96
N TYR A 136 -4.99 12.75 -15.43
CA TYR A 136 -3.60 12.38 -15.69
C TYR A 136 -2.92 13.27 -16.73
N SER A 137 -3.62 13.66 -17.81
CA SER A 137 -3.08 14.56 -18.84
C SER A 137 -2.66 15.94 -18.30
N LYS A 138 -3.32 16.42 -17.25
CA LYS A 138 -2.96 17.70 -16.60
C LYS A 138 -1.66 17.59 -15.82
N TYR A 139 -1.40 16.43 -15.22
CA TYR A 139 -0.27 16.22 -14.31
C TYR A 139 0.86 15.39 -14.92
N SER A 140 0.70 14.83 -16.13
CA SER A 140 1.68 13.90 -16.75
C SER A 140 3.08 14.51 -16.83
N ARG A 141 3.17 15.80 -17.17
CA ARG A 141 4.43 16.56 -17.26
C ARG A 141 5.23 16.60 -15.96
N ILE A 142 4.56 16.49 -14.82
CA ILE A 142 5.23 16.42 -13.51
C ILE A 142 5.95 15.07 -13.35
N TYR A 143 5.45 14.04 -14.04
CA TYR A 143 5.95 12.69 -13.94
C TYR A 143 6.86 12.25 -15.09
N GLU A 144 6.90 13.01 -16.17
CA GLU A 144 7.89 12.91 -17.26
C GLU A 144 9.30 13.20 -16.71
N ARG A 145 10.29 12.40 -17.15
CA ARG A 145 11.70 12.55 -16.77
C ARG A 145 12.46 13.29 -17.87
#